data_AF-A0A286GEV9-F1
#
_entry.id   AF-A0A286GEV9-F1
#
_cell.length_a   1.000
_cell.length_b   1.000
_cell.length_c   1.000
_cell.angle_alpha   90.00
_cell.angle_beta   90.00
_cell.angle_gamma   90.00
#
_symmetry.space_group_name_H-M   'P 1'
#
loop_
_entity.id
_entity.type
_entity.pdbx_description
1 polymer ?
#
loop_
_entity_poly.entity_id
_entity_poly.type
_entity_poly.pdbx_seq_one_letter_code
_entity_poly.pdbx_strand_id
1 'polypeptide(L)'
;MSAPDILLSYPSILTNKDWQKKKGPFAKMAGKTGLGDTLTDCEKAWGAVKWAAFDETKVKNDRTAIENAWKAAQAEYKKSVEPLRKALQGVIATAQKTSAAFKKNKLIPSSATKAADDIGKAAERLLVATRSIDTKWFEAKMERYKRMDKLRTYEDALKDREFAKEFMAFCAKEFSTENVEFLARSKGVKVTEKNAQAVYDTYLKPGAKSEINIPGSKRTAYEKCMKTGDWKGMVDVMQGIRAEVEINVADTFSRFILLP
;
A
#
# COMPACT_ATOMS: atom_id res chain seq x y z
N MET A 1 4.12 -5.91 -3.50
CA MET A 1 4.59 -7.28 -3.60
C MET A 1 3.67 -8.08 -4.50
N SER A 2 4.25 -8.84 -5.44
CA SER A 2 3.54 -9.89 -6.18
C SER A 2 3.17 -11.05 -5.24
N ALA A 3 2.31 -11.96 -5.71
CA ALA A 3 2.10 -13.24 -5.03
C ALA A 3 3.47 -13.89 -4.71
N PRO A 4 3.65 -14.50 -3.53
CA PRO A 4 4.89 -15.17 -3.16
C PRO A 4 5.36 -16.11 -4.28
N ASP A 5 6.67 -16.17 -4.56
CA ASP A 5 7.22 -16.97 -5.68
C ASP A 5 6.76 -18.43 -5.68
N ILE A 6 6.56 -19.01 -4.48
CA ILE A 6 6.05 -20.36 -4.29
C ILE A 6 4.62 -20.58 -4.85
N LEU A 7 3.88 -19.50 -5.10
CA LEU A 7 2.54 -19.51 -5.71
C LEU A 7 2.58 -19.28 -7.23
N LEU A 8 3.74 -18.92 -7.81
CA LEU A 8 3.86 -18.66 -9.25
C LEU A 8 3.98 -19.95 -10.07
N SER A 9 4.32 -21.08 -9.43
CA SER A 9 4.39 -22.38 -10.08
C SER A 9 3.83 -23.49 -9.18
N TYR A 10 3.04 -24.40 -9.77
CA TYR A 10 2.51 -25.53 -9.02
C TYR A 10 3.64 -26.53 -8.69
N PRO A 11 3.86 -26.91 -7.42
CA PRO A 11 4.95 -27.80 -7.06
C PRO A 11 4.79 -29.18 -7.71
N SER A 12 5.81 -29.64 -8.44
CA SER A 12 5.76 -30.93 -9.16
C SER A 12 5.51 -32.13 -8.23
N ILE A 13 5.97 -32.05 -6.98
CA ILE A 13 5.71 -33.07 -5.93
C ILE A 13 4.22 -33.22 -5.61
N LEU A 14 3.39 -32.19 -5.85
CA LEU A 14 1.95 -32.20 -5.63
C LEU A 14 1.16 -32.66 -6.87
N THR A 15 1.82 -33.26 -7.86
CA THR A 15 1.16 -33.84 -9.04
C THR A 15 0.89 -35.32 -8.83
N ASN A 16 -0.26 -35.80 -9.33
CA ASN A 16 -0.56 -37.24 -9.34
C ASN A 16 0.52 -38.01 -10.15
N LYS A 17 1.04 -37.42 -11.22
CA LYS A 17 2.13 -38.00 -12.02
C LYS A 17 3.37 -38.33 -11.18
N ASP A 18 3.84 -37.38 -10.37
CA ASP A 18 5.01 -37.59 -9.50
C ASP A 18 4.71 -38.62 -8.40
N TRP A 19 3.51 -38.58 -7.82
CA TRP A 19 3.06 -39.59 -6.84
C TRP A 19 3.06 -41.01 -7.42
N GLN A 20 2.48 -41.22 -8.61
CA GLN A 20 2.43 -42.54 -9.26
C GLN A 20 3.82 -43.07 -9.61
N LYS A 21 4.78 -42.18 -9.89
CA LYS A 21 6.18 -42.52 -10.11
C LYS A 21 6.87 -42.94 -8.80
N LYS A 22 6.70 -42.17 -7.72
CA LYS A 22 7.42 -42.39 -6.44
C LYS A 22 6.88 -43.53 -5.58
N LYS A 23 5.58 -43.84 -5.66
CA LYS A 23 4.99 -44.90 -4.82
C LYS A 23 5.45 -46.33 -5.18
N GLY A 24 5.93 -46.55 -6.39
CA GLY A 24 6.43 -47.85 -6.85
C GLY A 24 5.34 -48.92 -7.08
N PRO A 25 5.71 -50.12 -7.58
CA PRO A 25 4.76 -51.17 -7.94
C PRO A 25 4.09 -51.84 -6.73
N PHE A 26 4.83 -52.09 -5.64
CA PHE A 26 4.26 -52.73 -4.43
C PHE A 26 3.14 -51.90 -3.81
N ALA A 27 3.31 -50.57 -3.71
CA ALA A 27 2.26 -49.69 -3.21
C ALA A 27 1.05 -49.59 -4.15
N LYS A 28 1.23 -49.83 -5.47
CA LYS A 28 0.12 -49.91 -6.43
C LYS A 28 -0.75 -51.14 -6.19
N MET A 29 -0.13 -52.27 -5.83
CA MET A 29 -0.84 -53.52 -5.53
C MET A 29 -1.57 -53.48 -4.19
N ALA A 30 -1.13 -52.63 -3.25
CA ALA A 30 -1.75 -52.49 -1.93
C ALA A 30 -3.14 -51.80 -1.94
N GLY A 31 -3.65 -51.39 -3.09
CA GLY A 31 -5.00 -50.82 -3.27
C GLY A 31 -5.02 -49.31 -3.53
N LYS A 32 -6.23 -48.77 -3.71
CA LYS A 32 -6.45 -47.33 -3.96
C LYS A 32 -6.31 -46.53 -2.67
N THR A 33 -5.38 -45.57 -2.64
CA THR A 33 -5.16 -44.71 -1.46
C THR A 33 -6.02 -43.45 -1.46
N GLY A 34 -6.66 -43.09 -2.59
CA GLY A 34 -7.35 -41.81 -2.79
C GLY A 34 -6.42 -40.60 -2.97
N LEU A 35 -5.13 -40.71 -2.64
CA LEU A 35 -4.17 -39.60 -2.72
C LEU A 35 -4.04 -39.05 -4.15
N GLY A 36 -4.03 -39.91 -5.15
CA GLY A 36 -3.93 -39.49 -6.56
C GLY A 36 -5.08 -38.57 -6.99
N ASP A 37 -6.30 -38.90 -6.58
CA ASP A 37 -7.50 -38.13 -6.93
C ASP A 37 -7.46 -36.77 -6.23
N THR A 38 -7.12 -36.74 -4.93
CA THR A 38 -6.96 -35.47 -4.18
C THR A 38 -5.87 -34.56 -4.75
N LEU A 39 -4.78 -35.11 -5.30
CA LEU A 39 -3.73 -34.33 -5.95
C LEU A 39 -4.21 -33.72 -7.27
N THR A 40 -4.98 -34.47 -8.07
CA THR A 40 -5.59 -33.97 -9.30
C THR A 40 -6.60 -32.86 -9.02
N ASP A 41 -7.43 -33.02 -7.99
CA ASP A 41 -8.37 -31.97 -7.57
C ASP A 41 -7.65 -30.71 -7.07
N CYS A 42 -6.56 -30.88 -6.33
CA CYS A 42 -5.72 -29.78 -5.85
C CYS A 42 -5.05 -29.02 -7.00
N GLU A 43 -4.50 -29.72 -7.99
CA GLU A 43 -3.90 -29.12 -9.18
C GLU A 43 -4.93 -28.32 -10.00
N LYS A 44 -6.12 -28.88 -10.19
CA LYS A 44 -7.24 -28.19 -10.84
C LYS A 44 -7.66 -26.93 -10.05
N ALA A 45 -7.78 -27.03 -8.72
CA ALA A 45 -8.14 -25.90 -7.89
C ALA A 45 -7.07 -24.79 -7.92
N TRP A 46 -5.78 -25.17 -7.99
CA TRP A 46 -4.69 -24.20 -8.13
C TRP A 46 -4.74 -23.48 -9.47
N GLY A 47 -4.96 -24.21 -10.57
CA GLY A 47 -5.09 -23.63 -11.91
C GLY A 47 -6.32 -22.73 -12.09
N ALA A 48 -7.34 -22.86 -11.22
CA ALA A 48 -8.52 -21.99 -11.23
C ALA A 48 -8.26 -20.60 -10.62
N VAL A 49 -7.20 -20.43 -9.82
CA VAL A 49 -6.87 -19.15 -9.18
C VAL A 49 -6.32 -18.18 -10.21
N LYS A 50 -6.96 -17.01 -10.33
CA LYS A 50 -6.47 -15.91 -11.16
C LYS A 50 -5.39 -15.12 -10.42
N TRP A 51 -4.16 -15.64 -10.42
CA TRP A 51 -3.03 -15.04 -9.70
C TRP A 51 -2.76 -13.57 -10.03
N ALA A 52 -3.05 -13.14 -11.26
CA ALA A 52 -2.94 -11.75 -11.69
C ALA A 52 -3.84 -10.77 -10.89
N ALA A 53 -4.91 -11.23 -10.26
CA ALA A 53 -5.76 -10.40 -9.41
C ALA A 53 -5.03 -9.91 -8.13
N PHE A 54 -3.93 -10.56 -7.76
CA PHE A 54 -3.10 -10.21 -6.60
C PHE A 54 -1.80 -9.49 -7.00
N ASP A 55 -1.60 -9.17 -8.28
CA ASP A 55 -0.40 -8.48 -8.76
C ASP A 55 -0.60 -6.96 -8.72
N GLU A 56 -0.15 -6.32 -7.64
CA GLU A 56 -0.25 -4.87 -7.49
C GLU A 56 0.52 -4.09 -8.56
N THR A 57 1.53 -4.69 -9.20
CA THR A 57 2.35 -4.01 -10.23
C THR A 57 1.56 -3.73 -11.50
N LYS A 58 0.39 -4.37 -11.66
CA LYS A 58 -0.54 -4.15 -12.77
C LYS A 58 -1.61 -3.11 -12.46
N VAL A 59 -1.66 -2.61 -11.23
CA VAL A 59 -2.69 -1.68 -10.77
C VAL A 59 -2.18 -0.26 -10.95
N LYS A 60 -2.90 0.53 -11.74
CA LYS A 60 -2.62 1.97 -11.85
C LYS A 60 -2.74 2.59 -10.45
N ASN A 61 -1.79 3.45 -10.09
CA ASN A 61 -1.80 4.14 -8.80
C ASN A 61 -2.88 5.24 -8.80
N ASP A 62 -4.14 4.89 -8.95
CA ASP A 62 -5.26 5.82 -8.75
C ASP A 62 -6.31 5.16 -7.87
N ARG A 63 -7.09 5.98 -7.16
CA ARG A 63 -8.05 5.50 -6.17
C ARG A 63 -9.02 4.47 -6.74
N THR A 64 -9.62 4.77 -7.90
CA THR A 64 -10.66 3.92 -8.49
C THR A 64 -10.07 2.59 -8.95
N ALA A 65 -8.90 2.62 -9.58
CA ALA A 65 -8.18 1.42 -9.99
C ALA A 65 -7.79 0.55 -8.78
N ILE A 66 -7.26 1.15 -7.71
CA ILE A 66 -6.87 0.45 -6.48
C ILE A 66 -8.09 -0.16 -5.78
N GLU A 67 -9.19 0.59 -5.67
CA GLU A 67 -10.42 0.09 -5.05
C GLU A 67 -11.01 -1.09 -5.83
N ASN A 68 -11.05 -0.99 -7.17
CA ASN A 68 -11.54 -2.06 -8.03
C ASN A 68 -10.64 -3.30 -7.96
N ALA A 69 -9.31 -3.11 -7.97
CA ALA A 69 -8.35 -4.20 -7.83
C ALA A 69 -8.46 -4.87 -6.46
N TRP A 70 -8.65 -4.11 -5.38
CA TRP A 70 -8.86 -4.67 -4.04
C TRP A 70 -10.12 -5.52 -3.96
N LYS A 71 -11.26 -5.01 -4.49
CA LYS A 71 -12.51 -5.77 -4.56
C LYS A 71 -12.35 -7.04 -5.40
N ALA A 72 -11.65 -6.95 -6.53
CA ALA A 72 -11.37 -8.10 -7.39
C ALA A 72 -10.50 -9.14 -6.68
N ALA A 73 -9.43 -8.72 -5.97
CA ALA A 73 -8.58 -9.59 -5.18
C ALA A 73 -9.36 -10.30 -4.06
N GLN A 74 -10.20 -9.57 -3.33
CA GLN A 74 -11.07 -10.15 -2.29
C GLN A 74 -12.07 -11.17 -2.86
N ALA A 75 -12.68 -10.84 -4.00
CA ALA A 75 -13.61 -11.74 -4.67
C ALA A 75 -12.90 -13.01 -5.16
N GLU A 76 -11.72 -12.87 -5.77
CA GLU A 76 -10.91 -13.99 -6.25
C GLU A 76 -10.42 -14.87 -5.09
N TYR A 77 -10.04 -14.26 -3.96
CA TYR A 77 -9.65 -15.00 -2.77
C TYR A 77 -10.77 -15.93 -2.29
N LYS A 78 -11.97 -15.37 -2.09
CA LYS A 78 -13.15 -16.12 -1.66
C LYS A 78 -13.55 -17.18 -2.70
N LYS A 79 -13.52 -16.81 -3.98
CA LYS A 79 -14.00 -17.67 -5.07
C LYS A 79 -13.07 -18.85 -5.35
N SER A 80 -11.76 -18.64 -5.36
CA SER A 80 -10.80 -19.62 -5.90
C SER A 80 -9.71 -20.04 -4.91
N VAL A 81 -9.22 -19.10 -4.07
CA VAL A 81 -8.19 -19.43 -3.08
C VAL A 81 -8.79 -20.29 -1.95
N GLU A 82 -9.99 -19.99 -1.45
CA GLU A 82 -10.62 -20.81 -0.41
C GLU A 82 -10.86 -22.28 -0.85
N PRO A 83 -11.39 -22.56 -2.06
CA PRO A 83 -11.43 -23.93 -2.59
C PRO A 83 -10.06 -24.60 -2.70
N LEU A 84 -9.03 -23.90 -3.19
CA LEU A 84 -7.66 -24.42 -3.22
C LEU A 84 -7.18 -24.80 -1.81
N ARG A 85 -7.43 -23.95 -0.82
CA ARG A 85 -7.07 -24.21 0.58
C ARG A 85 -7.75 -25.47 1.12
N LYS A 86 -9.03 -25.68 0.80
CA LYS A 86 -9.77 -26.90 1.16
C LYS A 86 -9.17 -28.13 0.46
N ALA A 87 -8.83 -28.03 -0.83
CA ALA A 87 -8.20 -29.12 -1.57
C ALA A 87 -6.83 -29.50 -0.97
N LEU A 88 -6.01 -28.51 -0.59
CA LEU A 88 -4.74 -28.72 0.09
C LEU A 88 -4.92 -29.44 1.44
N GLN A 89 -5.92 -29.05 2.24
CA GLN A 89 -6.26 -29.76 3.49
C GLN A 89 -6.64 -31.22 3.22
N GLY A 90 -7.40 -31.49 2.16
CA GLY A 90 -7.72 -32.85 1.71
C GLY A 90 -6.49 -33.67 1.33
N VAL A 91 -5.53 -33.07 0.61
CA VAL A 91 -4.24 -33.70 0.28
C VAL A 91 -3.45 -34.01 1.54
N ILE A 92 -3.33 -33.06 2.48
CA ILE A 92 -2.58 -33.24 3.74
C ILE A 92 -3.16 -34.41 4.53
N ALA A 93 -4.48 -34.44 4.75
CA ALA A 93 -5.15 -35.50 5.50
C ALA A 93 -4.98 -36.87 4.82
N THR A 94 -5.13 -36.93 3.48
CA THR A 94 -5.02 -38.17 2.72
C THR A 94 -3.58 -38.68 2.66
N ALA A 95 -2.60 -37.78 2.55
CA ALA A 95 -1.18 -38.09 2.57
C ALA A 95 -0.74 -38.66 3.93
N GLN A 96 -1.15 -38.02 5.03
CA GLN A 96 -0.89 -38.49 6.40
C GLN A 96 -1.52 -39.88 6.65
N LYS A 97 -2.79 -40.07 6.24
CA LYS A 97 -3.46 -41.38 6.33
C LYS A 97 -2.74 -42.45 5.51
N THR A 98 -2.32 -42.11 4.29
CA THR A 98 -1.60 -43.02 3.39
C THR A 98 -0.26 -43.43 3.98
N SER A 99 0.52 -42.46 4.47
CA SER A 99 1.81 -42.72 5.13
C SER A 99 1.65 -43.63 6.35
N ALA A 100 0.67 -43.37 7.21
CA ALA A 100 0.39 -44.21 8.37
C ALA A 100 -0.01 -45.64 8.00
N ALA A 101 -0.83 -45.81 6.95
CA ALA A 101 -1.19 -47.13 6.44
C ALA A 101 0.01 -47.88 5.85
N PHE A 102 0.86 -47.17 5.10
CA PHE A 102 2.04 -47.75 4.48
C PHE A 102 3.10 -48.18 5.51
N LYS A 103 3.29 -47.40 6.59
CA LYS A 103 4.15 -47.77 7.73
C LYS A 103 3.76 -49.10 8.39
N LYS A 104 2.47 -49.44 8.39
CA LYS A 104 1.97 -50.70 8.98
C LYS A 104 2.18 -51.91 8.07
N ASN A 105 2.35 -51.71 6.76
CA ASN A 105 2.51 -52.79 5.80
C ASN A 105 3.99 -53.04 5.47
N LYS A 106 4.56 -54.13 6.00
CA LYS A 106 5.98 -54.51 5.82
C LYS A 106 6.38 -54.77 4.36
N LEU A 107 5.41 -55.02 3.46
CA LEU A 107 5.68 -55.22 2.02
C LEU A 107 5.84 -53.91 1.25
N ILE A 108 5.43 -52.77 1.84
CA ILE A 108 5.54 -51.47 1.20
C ILE A 108 6.91 -50.87 1.53
N PRO A 109 7.73 -50.50 0.53
CA PRO A 109 9.03 -49.90 0.76
C PRO A 109 8.94 -48.56 1.54
N SER A 110 9.93 -48.30 2.38
CA SER A 110 10.03 -47.04 3.15
C SER A 110 10.04 -45.78 2.27
N SER A 111 10.51 -45.90 1.02
CA SER A 111 10.49 -44.82 0.03
C SER A 111 9.07 -44.37 -0.34
N ALA A 112 8.10 -45.29 -0.43
CA ALA A 112 6.70 -44.94 -0.74
C ALA A 112 6.04 -44.21 0.44
N THR A 113 6.33 -44.65 1.67
CA THR A 113 5.94 -43.96 2.90
C THR A 113 6.50 -42.54 2.95
N LYS A 114 7.81 -42.40 2.69
CA LYS A 114 8.49 -41.10 2.65
C LYS A 114 7.88 -40.18 1.59
N ALA A 115 7.54 -40.70 0.40
CA ALA A 115 6.90 -39.92 -0.65
C ALA A 115 5.55 -39.35 -0.20
N ALA A 116 4.72 -40.14 0.49
CA ALA A 116 3.46 -39.64 1.06
C ALA A 116 3.69 -38.56 2.14
N ASP A 117 4.66 -38.77 3.05
CA ASP A 117 5.02 -37.77 4.07
C ASP A 117 5.51 -36.45 3.44
N ASP A 118 6.36 -36.54 2.41
CA ASP A 118 6.92 -35.36 1.73
C ASP A 118 5.84 -34.59 0.93
N ILE A 119 4.84 -35.29 0.36
CA ILE A 119 3.65 -34.67 -0.25
C ILE A 119 2.86 -33.87 0.80
N GLY A 120 2.59 -34.47 1.97
CA GLY A 120 1.86 -33.79 3.05
C GLY A 120 2.55 -32.49 3.48
N LYS A 121 3.88 -32.54 3.67
CA LYS A 121 4.69 -31.36 4.02
C LYS A 121 4.69 -30.29 2.92
N ALA A 122 4.75 -30.70 1.66
CA ALA A 122 4.70 -29.76 0.54
C ALA A 122 3.33 -29.05 0.45
N ALA A 123 2.25 -29.80 0.66
CA ALA A 123 0.89 -29.24 0.70
C ALA A 123 0.69 -28.29 1.89
N GLU A 124 1.24 -28.61 3.08
CA GLU A 124 1.25 -27.71 4.24
C GLU A 124 1.96 -26.39 3.94
N ARG A 125 3.15 -26.44 3.33
CA ARG A 125 3.90 -25.23 2.94
C ARG A 125 3.09 -24.37 1.97
N LEU A 126 2.46 -24.98 0.97
CA LEU A 126 1.62 -24.26 0.01
C LEU A 126 0.35 -23.69 0.68
N LEU A 127 -0.26 -24.41 1.62
CA LEU A 127 -1.41 -23.94 2.41
C LEU A 127 -1.07 -22.73 3.28
N VAL A 128 0.14 -22.69 3.85
CA VAL A 128 0.64 -21.52 4.58
C VAL A 128 0.87 -20.36 3.61
N ALA A 129 1.50 -20.59 2.46
CA ALA A 129 1.74 -19.56 1.46
C ALA A 129 0.44 -18.90 0.96
N THR A 130 -0.64 -19.66 0.80
CA THR A 130 -1.97 -19.10 0.43
C THR A 130 -2.62 -18.26 1.53
N ARG A 131 -2.21 -18.39 2.82
CA ARG A 131 -2.60 -17.43 3.88
C ARG A 131 -1.85 -16.12 3.74
N SER A 132 -0.62 -16.18 3.24
CA SER A 132 0.26 -15.04 3.05
C SER A 132 0.04 -14.31 1.72
N ILE A 133 -1.05 -14.59 1.00
CA ILE A 133 -1.46 -13.74 -0.13
C ILE A 133 -1.78 -12.37 0.46
N ASP A 134 -0.87 -11.44 0.22
CA ASP A 134 -0.83 -10.18 0.94
C ASP A 134 -1.78 -9.17 0.31
N THR A 135 -2.95 -8.96 0.94
CA THR A 135 -3.83 -7.84 0.59
C THR A 135 -3.46 -6.56 1.32
N LYS A 136 -2.43 -6.56 2.19
CA LYS A 136 -2.07 -5.40 3.01
C LYS A 136 -1.65 -4.21 2.18
N TRP A 137 -1.08 -4.41 1.00
CA TRP A 137 -0.77 -3.29 0.12
C TRP A 137 -2.04 -2.55 -0.31
N PHE A 138 -3.05 -3.30 -0.77
CA PHE A 138 -4.35 -2.73 -1.12
C PHE A 138 -5.00 -2.06 0.09
N GLU A 139 -4.97 -2.72 1.25
CA GLU A 139 -5.54 -2.17 2.49
C GLU A 139 -4.83 -0.87 2.89
N ALA A 140 -3.49 -0.84 2.91
CA ALA A 140 -2.71 0.34 3.25
C ALA A 140 -2.97 1.50 2.27
N LYS A 141 -3.07 1.22 0.97
CA LYS A 141 -3.42 2.22 -0.04
C LYS A 141 -4.85 2.75 0.14
N MET A 142 -5.81 1.88 0.39
CA MET A 142 -7.19 2.27 0.66
C MET A 142 -7.32 3.07 1.96
N GLU A 143 -6.63 2.68 3.03
CA GLU A 143 -6.57 3.46 4.26
C GLU A 143 -5.93 4.83 4.03
N ARG A 144 -4.84 4.91 3.25
CA ARG A 144 -4.27 6.21 2.84
C ARG A 144 -5.32 7.09 2.17
N TYR A 145 -6.06 6.59 1.18
CA TYR A 145 -7.12 7.35 0.52
C TYR A 145 -8.24 7.77 1.48
N LYS A 146 -8.66 6.88 2.41
CA LYS A 146 -9.66 7.23 3.43
C LYS A 146 -9.18 8.34 4.37
N ARG A 147 -7.89 8.37 4.72
CA ARG A 147 -7.33 9.49 5.50
C ARG A 147 -7.28 10.77 4.65
N MET A 148 -6.91 10.66 3.37
CA MET A 148 -6.86 11.78 2.45
C MET A 148 -8.23 12.44 2.24
N ASP A 149 -9.32 11.66 2.21
CA ASP A 149 -10.70 12.16 2.14
C ASP A 149 -11.12 13.05 3.31
N LYS A 150 -10.42 12.91 4.45
CA LYS A 150 -10.66 13.72 5.64
C LYS A 150 -9.91 15.05 5.61
N LEU A 151 -8.94 15.20 4.70
CA LEU A 151 -8.19 16.44 4.55
C LEU A 151 -9.04 17.44 3.76
N ARG A 152 -9.53 18.47 4.44
CA ARG A 152 -10.30 19.55 3.80
C ARG A 152 -9.43 20.74 3.47
N THR A 153 -8.36 20.91 4.22
CA THR A 153 -7.43 22.04 4.12
C THR A 153 -5.99 21.57 4.20
N TYR A 154 -5.06 22.42 3.76
CA TYR A 154 -3.63 22.16 3.97
C TYR A 154 -3.26 22.06 5.45
N GLU A 155 -3.98 22.77 6.33
CA GLU A 155 -3.77 22.68 7.78
C GLU A 155 -4.08 21.28 8.32
N ASP A 156 -5.08 20.59 7.75
CA ASP A 156 -5.37 19.20 8.12
C ASP A 156 -4.23 18.26 7.72
N ALA A 157 -3.64 18.47 6.54
CA ALA A 157 -2.47 17.72 6.10
C ALA A 157 -1.27 17.97 7.03
N LEU A 158 -1.08 19.19 7.51
CA LEU A 158 0.02 19.54 8.42
C LEU A 158 -0.15 18.96 9.84
N LYS A 159 -1.37 18.59 10.26
CA LYS A 159 -1.63 17.92 11.55
C LYS A 159 -1.28 16.43 11.52
N ASP A 160 -1.35 15.80 10.35
CA ASP A 160 -0.94 14.41 10.16
C ASP A 160 0.54 14.35 9.80
N ARG A 161 1.35 13.66 10.61
CA ARG A 161 2.82 13.61 10.44
C ARG A 161 3.25 13.09 9.06
N GLU A 162 2.54 12.12 8.51
CA GLU A 162 2.89 11.51 7.23
C GLU A 162 2.50 12.44 6.07
N PHE A 163 1.27 12.95 6.08
CA PHE A 163 0.84 13.90 5.05
C PHE A 163 1.57 15.24 5.13
N ALA A 164 1.97 15.71 6.31
CA ALA A 164 2.80 16.90 6.44
C ALA A 164 4.13 16.74 5.70
N LYS A 165 4.77 15.56 5.83
CA LYS A 165 6.02 15.26 5.13
C LYS A 165 5.80 15.20 3.61
N GLU A 166 4.76 14.51 3.15
CA GLU A 166 4.41 14.41 1.73
C GLU A 166 4.06 15.78 1.13
N PHE A 167 3.25 16.57 1.83
CA PHE A 167 2.81 17.89 1.38
C PHE A 167 3.96 18.89 1.32
N MET A 168 4.85 18.92 2.31
CA MET A 168 6.03 19.78 2.27
C MET A 168 7.02 19.37 1.17
N ALA A 169 7.18 18.07 0.91
CA ALA A 169 7.97 17.59 -0.23
C ALA A 169 7.36 18.01 -1.57
N PHE A 170 6.02 17.97 -1.68
CA PHE A 170 5.30 18.48 -2.85
C PHE A 170 5.50 19.98 -3.03
N CYS A 171 5.34 20.78 -1.96
CA CYS A 171 5.59 22.22 -2.00
C CYS A 171 7.03 22.53 -2.43
N ALA A 172 8.02 21.75 -1.99
CA ALA A 172 9.42 21.96 -2.38
C ALA A 172 9.65 21.72 -3.88
N LYS A 173 8.96 20.73 -4.46
CA LYS A 173 9.00 20.43 -5.89
C LYS A 173 8.31 21.52 -6.73
N GLU A 174 7.23 22.09 -6.20
CA GLU A 174 6.47 23.18 -6.82
C GLU A 174 7.07 24.57 -6.53
N PHE A 175 8.22 24.65 -5.84
CA PHE A 175 8.85 25.90 -5.42
C PHE A 175 7.88 26.82 -4.66
N SER A 176 7.10 26.26 -3.74
CA SER A 176 6.03 26.94 -3.01
C SER A 176 6.13 26.79 -1.48
N THR A 177 7.29 26.39 -0.96
CA THR A 177 7.51 26.16 0.49
C THR A 177 7.42 27.43 1.31
N GLU A 178 7.88 28.54 0.74
CA GLU A 178 7.91 29.87 1.36
C GLU A 178 6.50 30.36 1.72
N ASN A 179 5.48 29.99 0.95
CA ASN A 179 4.09 30.31 1.26
C ASN A 179 3.62 29.61 2.55
N VAL A 180 3.92 28.31 2.70
CA VAL A 180 3.55 27.55 3.91
C VAL A 180 4.33 28.05 5.13
N GLU A 181 5.63 28.33 4.96
CA GLU A 181 6.46 28.88 6.02
C GLU A 181 6.00 30.27 6.47
N PHE A 182 5.65 31.15 5.53
CA PHE A 182 5.12 32.48 5.83
C PHE A 182 3.83 32.39 6.66
N LEU A 183 2.88 31.53 6.27
CA LEU A 183 1.63 31.36 7.03
C LEU A 183 1.89 30.81 8.43
N ALA A 184 2.78 29.82 8.56
CA ALA A 184 3.15 29.26 9.86
C ALA A 184 3.82 30.30 10.77
N ARG A 185 4.73 31.12 10.23
CA ARG A 185 5.46 32.14 11.00
C ARG A 185 4.65 33.40 11.28
N SER A 186 3.67 33.75 10.45
CA SER A 186 2.85 34.95 10.64
C SER A 186 1.61 34.70 11.50
N LYS A 187 1.23 33.44 11.75
CA LYS A 187 0.06 33.08 12.55
C LYS A 187 0.25 33.49 14.02
N GLY A 188 -0.58 34.43 14.48
CA GLY A 188 -0.60 34.89 15.87
C GLY A 188 0.57 35.79 16.29
N VAL A 189 1.46 36.16 15.37
CA VAL A 189 2.59 37.05 15.68
C VAL A 189 2.09 38.47 15.88
N LYS A 190 2.45 39.07 17.01
CA LYS A 190 2.21 40.49 17.28
C LYS A 190 3.01 41.34 16.30
N VAL A 191 2.33 42.26 15.62
CA VAL A 191 2.97 43.25 14.76
C VAL A 191 3.76 44.21 15.64
N THR A 192 5.08 44.17 15.48
CA THR A 192 6.06 45.08 16.08
C THR A 192 7.04 45.46 14.99
N GLU A 193 7.75 46.57 15.14
CA GLU A 193 8.78 46.99 14.18
C GLU A 193 9.77 45.87 13.85
N LYS A 194 10.33 45.23 14.88
CA LYS A 194 11.27 44.11 14.74
C LYS A 194 10.68 42.95 13.94
N ASN A 195 9.46 42.52 14.27
CA ASN A 195 8.81 41.41 13.58
C ASN A 195 8.45 41.77 12.14
N ALA A 196 7.98 43.01 11.92
CA ALA A 196 7.61 43.50 10.61
C ALA A 196 8.81 43.56 9.66
N GLN A 197 9.96 44.04 10.16
CA GLN A 197 11.22 44.06 9.43
C GLN A 197 11.69 42.63 9.09
N ALA A 198 11.64 41.70 10.05
CA ALA A 198 12.02 40.31 9.81
C ALA A 198 11.15 39.62 8.74
N VAL A 199 9.83 39.87 8.75
CA VAL A 199 8.93 39.38 7.70
C VAL A 199 9.26 40.01 6.35
N TYR A 200 9.52 41.33 6.33
CA TYR A 200 9.90 42.02 5.09
C TYR A 200 11.17 41.43 4.48
N ASP A 201 12.26 41.35 5.25
CA ASP A 201 13.55 40.87 4.76
C ASP A 201 13.52 39.40 4.32
N THR A 202 12.68 38.58 4.96
CA THR A 202 12.60 37.14 4.65
C THR A 202 11.67 36.85 3.47
N TYR A 203 10.51 37.51 3.42
CA TYR A 203 9.40 37.10 2.54
C TYR A 203 8.94 38.16 1.55
N LEU A 204 9.09 39.46 1.82
CA LEU A 204 8.48 40.51 0.99
C LEU A 204 9.47 41.31 0.15
N LYS A 205 10.73 41.38 0.59
CA LYS A 205 11.79 42.14 -0.06
C LYS A 205 12.10 41.52 -1.43
N PRO A 206 12.17 42.32 -2.52
CA PRO A 206 12.57 41.81 -3.82
C PRO A 206 13.93 41.11 -3.77
N GLY A 207 14.00 39.89 -4.28
CA GLY A 207 15.21 39.06 -4.26
C GLY A 207 15.47 38.35 -2.92
N ALA A 208 14.52 38.37 -1.98
CA ALA A 208 14.61 37.56 -0.78
C ALA A 208 14.60 36.07 -1.14
N LYS A 209 15.38 35.26 -0.40
CA LYS A 209 15.49 33.82 -0.65
C LYS A 209 14.14 33.09 -0.57
N SER A 210 13.23 33.60 0.27
CA SER A 210 11.89 33.06 0.47
C SER A 210 10.84 34.08 0.04
N GLU A 211 11.09 34.85 -1.02
CA GLU A 211 10.15 35.85 -1.53
C GLU A 211 8.81 35.18 -1.91
N ILE A 212 7.73 35.58 -1.26
CA ILE A 212 6.37 35.12 -1.58
C ILE A 212 5.78 35.91 -2.75
N ASN A 213 5.02 35.24 -3.61
CA ASN A 213 4.35 35.89 -4.72
C ASN A 213 3.07 36.61 -4.24
N ILE A 214 3.11 37.95 -4.20
CA ILE A 214 1.98 38.80 -3.80
C ILE A 214 1.83 40.01 -4.73
N PRO A 215 0.65 40.63 -4.81
CA PRO A 215 0.47 41.86 -5.58
C PRO A 215 1.39 42.98 -5.10
N GLY A 216 2.02 43.69 -6.06
CA GLY A 216 2.95 44.79 -5.74
C GLY A 216 2.33 45.89 -4.86
N SER A 217 1.02 46.14 -4.99
CA SER A 217 0.29 47.09 -4.15
C SER A 217 0.30 46.72 -2.66
N LYS A 218 0.24 45.42 -2.32
CA LYS A 218 0.31 44.94 -0.93
C LYS A 218 1.71 45.15 -0.35
N ARG A 219 2.75 44.88 -1.16
CA ARG A 219 4.15 45.15 -0.79
C ARG A 219 4.39 46.64 -0.54
N THR A 220 3.94 47.52 -1.44
CA THR A 220 4.06 48.98 -1.26
C THR A 220 3.30 49.48 -0.03
N ALA A 221 2.11 48.94 0.24
CA ALA A 221 1.37 49.28 1.45
C ALA A 221 2.13 48.87 2.73
N TYR A 222 2.75 47.68 2.71
CA TYR A 222 3.59 47.19 3.81
C TYR A 222 4.79 48.12 4.07
N GLU A 223 5.54 48.45 3.02
CA GLU A 223 6.68 49.37 3.10
C GLU A 223 6.28 50.75 3.61
N LYS A 224 5.10 51.25 3.21
CA LYS A 224 4.56 52.53 3.70
C LYS A 224 4.29 52.50 5.19
N CYS A 225 3.67 51.44 5.71
CA CYS A 225 3.42 51.28 7.14
C CYS A 225 4.75 51.22 7.93
N MET A 226 5.77 50.51 7.43
CA MET A 226 7.10 50.50 8.05
C MET A 226 7.74 51.89 8.11
N LYS A 227 7.71 52.65 7.01
CA LYS A 227 8.31 53.99 6.93
C LYS A 227 7.62 55.02 7.84
N THR A 228 6.32 54.89 8.04
CA THR A 228 5.49 55.84 8.80
C THR A 228 5.30 55.44 10.26
N GLY A 229 5.71 54.23 10.65
CA GLY A 229 5.43 53.69 11.98
C GLY A 229 3.96 53.36 12.22
N ASP A 230 3.15 53.21 11.15
CA ASP A 230 1.74 52.83 11.25
C ASP A 230 1.57 51.33 11.51
N TRP A 231 1.84 50.93 12.75
CA TRP A 231 1.75 49.53 13.20
C TRP A 231 0.31 49.03 13.28
N LYS A 232 -0.68 49.92 13.39
CA LYS A 232 -2.09 49.54 13.40
C LYS A 232 -2.54 49.19 11.98
N GLY A 233 -2.28 50.05 11.00
CA GLY A 233 -2.56 49.76 9.58
C GLY A 233 -1.77 48.56 9.06
N MET A 234 -0.56 48.31 9.58
CA MET A 234 0.23 47.13 9.26
C MET A 234 -0.50 45.81 9.58
N VAL A 235 -1.35 45.76 10.61
CA VAL A 235 -2.15 44.57 10.92
C VAL A 235 -3.07 44.21 9.76
N ASP A 236 -3.77 45.21 9.21
CA ASP A 236 -4.71 45.02 8.10
C ASP A 236 -3.97 44.63 6.80
N VAL A 237 -2.82 45.26 6.53
CA VAL A 237 -1.96 44.89 5.41
C VAL A 237 -1.48 43.44 5.53
N MET A 238 -1.00 43.04 6.71
CA MET A 238 -0.54 41.67 6.97
C MET A 238 -1.66 40.64 6.83
N GLN A 239 -2.87 40.94 7.32
CA GLN A 239 -4.04 40.07 7.10
C GLN A 239 -4.36 39.93 5.62
N GLY A 240 -4.30 41.03 4.86
CA GLY A 240 -4.48 41.02 3.41
C GLY A 240 -3.44 40.16 2.69
N ILE A 241 -2.16 40.26 3.08
CA ILE A 241 -1.08 39.42 2.52
C ILE A 241 -1.32 37.95 2.85
N ARG A 242 -1.70 37.64 4.09
CA ARG A 242 -1.99 36.25 4.51
C ARG A 242 -3.13 35.63 3.70
N ALA A 243 -4.19 36.37 3.43
CA ALA A 243 -5.30 35.87 2.61
C ALA A 243 -4.84 35.50 1.18
N GLU A 244 -3.99 36.31 0.55
CA GLU A 244 -3.43 36.01 -0.77
C GLU A 244 -2.57 34.73 -0.73
N VAL A 245 -1.71 34.60 0.29
CA VAL A 245 -0.87 33.41 0.44
C VAL A 245 -1.69 32.16 0.77
N GLU A 246 -2.75 32.29 1.58
CA GLU A 246 -3.69 31.20 1.87
C GLU A 246 -4.36 30.68 0.61
N ILE A 247 -4.74 31.57 -0.33
CA ILE A 247 -5.28 31.18 -1.64
C ILE A 247 -4.24 30.38 -2.44
N ASN A 248 -3.00 30.86 -2.50
CA ASN A 248 -1.91 30.16 -3.20
C ASN A 248 -1.64 28.77 -2.60
N VAL A 249 -1.60 28.65 -1.27
CA VAL A 249 -1.40 27.36 -0.59
C VAL A 249 -2.62 26.44 -0.79
N ALA A 250 -3.84 26.98 -0.83
CA ALA A 250 -5.04 26.20 -1.10
C ALA A 250 -5.05 25.62 -2.53
N ASP A 251 -4.55 26.36 -3.53
CA ASP A 251 -4.35 25.82 -4.88
C ASP A 251 -3.29 24.70 -4.88
N THR A 252 -2.12 24.93 -4.28
CA THR A 252 -1.07 23.91 -4.15
C THR A 252 -1.60 22.66 -3.45
N PHE A 253 -2.39 22.84 -2.38
CA PHE A 253 -3.02 21.73 -1.66
C PHE A 253 -4.04 20.99 -2.53
N SER A 254 -4.84 21.70 -3.33
CA SER A 254 -5.78 21.10 -4.28
C SER A 254 -5.05 20.21 -5.30
N ARG A 255 -3.89 20.66 -5.79
CA ARG A 255 -3.03 19.84 -6.67
C ARG A 255 -2.40 18.65 -5.94
N PHE A 256 -1.99 18.83 -4.68
CA PHE A 256 -1.45 17.76 -3.85
C PHE A 256 -2.44 16.60 -3.63
N ILE A 257 -3.69 16.90 -3.29
CA ILE A 257 -4.72 15.86 -3.06
C ILE A 257 -5.16 15.15 -4.34
N LEU A 258 -4.93 15.76 -5.50
CA LEU A 258 -5.19 15.16 -6.81
C LEU A 258 -4.03 14.27 -7.27
N LEU A 259 -2.90 14.25 -6.56
CA LEU A 259 -1.79 13.38 -6.93
C LEU A 259 -2.13 11.90 -6.66
N PRO A 260 -1.90 11.03 -7.67
CA PRO A 260 -2.11 9.58 -7.56
C PRO A 260 -1.32 8.91 -6.43
#